data_AF-A0A3P3ZPC6-F1
#
_entry.id   AF-A0A3P3ZPC6-F1
#
_cell.length_a   1.000
_cell.length_b   1.000
_cell.length_c   1.000
_cell.angle_alpha   90.00
_cell.angle_beta   90.00
_cell.angle_gamma   90.00
#
_symmetry.space_group_name_H-M   'P 1'
#
loop_
_entity.id
_entity.type
_entity.pdbx_description
1 polymer ?
#
loop_
_entity_poly.entity_id
_entity_poly.type
_entity_poly.pdbx_seq_one_letter_code
_entity_poly.pdbx_strand_id
1 'polypeptide(L)'
;MTMSAFFTRFRDLAFKEMRACTVSPGREIPADEYGFLEFYCDDAQCDCRRVMIKVLGQRSGDKAWATISYGWETPEFYRGWAGTDLMDVEDLCRPTLDLLNPQSPHAEFFLSLFEEIIQGKT
;
A
#
# COMPACT_ATOMS: atom_id res chain seq x y z
N MET A 1 2.29 2.57 -17.14
CA MET A 1 2.96 2.43 -15.84
C MET A 1 2.70 1.03 -15.33
N THR A 2 3.70 0.17 -15.34
CA THR A 2 3.59 -1.18 -14.78
C THR A 2 4.06 -1.12 -13.33
N MET A 3 3.32 -1.79 -12.44
CA MET A 3 3.66 -1.87 -11.02
C MET A 3 4.19 -3.27 -10.75
N SER A 4 5.46 -3.37 -10.36
CA SER A 4 6.13 -4.63 -10.06
C SER A 4 6.18 -4.86 -8.55
N ALA A 5 5.86 -6.07 -8.11
CA ALA A 5 5.94 -6.42 -6.70
C ALA A 5 7.40 -6.49 -6.25
N PHE A 6 7.73 -5.89 -5.09
CA PHE A 6 9.10 -5.76 -4.61
C PHE A 6 9.83 -7.12 -4.47
N PHE A 7 9.12 -8.15 -3.99
CA PHE A 7 9.66 -9.50 -3.81
C PHE A 7 10.09 -10.18 -5.13
N THR A 8 9.64 -9.69 -6.29
CA THR A 8 10.06 -10.24 -7.60
C THR A 8 11.51 -9.91 -7.93
N ARG A 9 12.04 -8.82 -7.34
CA ARG A 9 13.44 -8.40 -7.50
C ARG A 9 14.27 -8.67 -6.24
N PHE A 10 13.68 -8.50 -5.06
CA PHE A 10 14.37 -8.59 -3.78
C PHE A 10 13.64 -9.52 -2.80
N ARG A 11 13.48 -10.80 -3.18
CA ARG A 11 12.66 -11.77 -2.45
C ARG A 11 12.96 -11.83 -0.95
N ASP A 12 14.20 -12.11 -0.58
CA ASP A 12 14.55 -12.35 0.83
C ASP A 12 14.38 -11.09 1.68
N LEU A 13 14.73 -9.93 1.13
CA LEU A 13 14.57 -8.64 1.79
C LEU A 13 13.09 -8.29 1.96
N ALA A 14 12.31 -8.44 0.90
CA ALA A 14 10.87 -8.18 0.93
C ALA A 14 10.18 -8.98 2.03
N PHE A 15 10.43 -10.29 2.13
CA PHE A 15 9.81 -11.09 3.18
C PHE A 15 10.38 -10.85 4.58
N LYS A 16 11.62 -10.38 4.70
CA LYS A 16 12.23 -10.01 5.99
C LYS A 16 11.66 -8.69 6.53
N GLU A 17 11.39 -7.73 5.65
CA GLU A 17 11.01 -6.36 6.05
C GLU A 17 9.51 -6.09 5.94
N MET A 18 8.78 -6.94 5.20
CA MET A 18 7.33 -6.83 5.02
C MET A 18 6.63 -6.68 6.36
N ARG A 19 5.83 -5.63 6.46
CA ARG A 19 4.94 -5.44 7.58
C ARG A 19 3.80 -6.43 7.48
N ALA A 20 3.45 -7.04 8.60
CA ALA A 20 2.34 -7.96 8.70
C ALA A 20 1.58 -7.70 10.00
N CYS A 21 0.30 -8.03 10.02
CA CYS A 21 -0.51 -8.00 11.22
C CYS A 21 -1.28 -9.31 11.40
N THR A 22 -1.42 -9.73 12.65
CA THR A 22 -2.21 -10.92 12.99
C THR A 22 -3.54 -10.49 13.59
N VAL A 23 -4.64 -10.93 13.00
CA VAL A 23 -5.98 -10.75 13.56
C VAL A 23 -6.40 -12.03 14.29
N SER A 24 -6.67 -11.90 15.58
CA SER A 24 -7.16 -13.01 16.40
C SER A 24 -8.63 -13.36 16.10
N PRO A 25 -9.06 -14.61 16.33
CA PRO A 25 -10.47 -15.01 16.21
C PRO A 25 -11.42 -14.16 17.08
N GLY A 26 -12.67 -14.04 16.63
CA GLY A 26 -13.73 -13.32 17.35
C GLY A 26 -13.76 -11.81 17.12
N ARG A 27 -12.95 -11.29 16.20
CA ARG A 27 -13.05 -9.91 15.68
C ARG A 27 -14.03 -9.84 14.51
N GLU A 28 -14.44 -8.63 14.16
CA GLU A 28 -15.25 -8.36 12.96
C GLU A 28 -14.49 -8.72 11.68
N ILE A 29 -13.18 -8.46 11.66
CA ILE A 29 -12.28 -8.89 10.60
C ILE A 29 -11.94 -10.36 10.82
N PRO A 30 -12.03 -11.21 9.79
CA PRO A 30 -11.65 -12.61 9.90
C PRO A 30 -10.24 -12.81 10.43
N ALA A 31 -10.06 -13.86 11.23
CA ALA A 31 -8.73 -14.19 11.72
C ALA A 31 -7.82 -14.59 10.56
N ASP A 32 -6.66 -13.96 10.45
CA ASP A 32 -5.62 -14.29 9.49
C ASP A 32 -4.29 -13.61 9.89
N GLU A 33 -3.22 -13.97 9.19
CA GLU A 33 -2.03 -13.15 9.11
C GLU A 33 -2.09 -12.36 7.80
N TYR A 34 -2.05 -11.03 7.89
CA TYR A 34 -2.19 -10.13 6.77
C TYR A 34 -0.86 -9.46 6.46
N GLY A 35 -0.31 -9.72 5.28
CA GLY A 35 0.92 -9.09 4.79
C GLY A 35 0.64 -7.85 3.95
N PHE A 36 1.48 -6.82 4.12
CA PHE A 36 1.44 -5.57 3.35
C PHE A 36 2.45 -5.65 2.21
N LEU A 37 2.03 -6.18 1.06
CA LEU A 37 2.91 -6.42 -0.09
C LEU A 37 3.12 -5.13 -0.89
N GLU A 38 4.38 -4.75 -1.07
CA GLU A 38 4.77 -3.54 -1.79
C GLU A 38 4.89 -3.75 -3.29
N PHE A 39 4.37 -2.79 -4.05
CA PHE A 39 4.47 -2.69 -5.50
C PHE A 39 5.00 -1.29 -5.85
N TYR A 40 6.03 -1.26 -6.68
CA TYR A 40 6.65 -0.03 -7.15
C TYR A 40 6.56 0.08 -8.67
N CYS A 41 6.55 1.31 -9.17
CA CYS A 41 6.69 1.58 -10.59
C CYS A 41 8.05 1.04 -11.08
N ASP A 42 8.06 0.28 -12.17
CA ASP A 42 9.28 -0.26 -12.77
C ASP A 42 9.70 0.42 -14.07
N ASP A 43 9.00 1.50 -14.45
CA ASP A 43 9.35 2.33 -15.59
C ASP A 43 10.58 3.19 -15.26
N ALA A 44 11.68 2.95 -15.97
CA ALA A 44 12.95 3.64 -15.77
C ALA A 44 12.88 5.16 -16.05
N GLN A 45 11.83 5.64 -16.72
CA GLN A 45 11.61 7.06 -16.99
C GLN A 45 10.64 7.72 -15.98
N CYS A 46 10.18 6.97 -14.97
CA CYS A 46 9.19 7.46 -14.01
C CYS A 46 9.78 7.59 -12.60
N ASP A 47 9.92 8.82 -12.11
CA ASP A 47 10.29 9.10 -10.72
C ASP A 47 9.04 9.34 -9.86
N CYS A 48 8.09 8.41 -9.86
CA CYS A 48 6.81 8.65 -9.18
C CYS A 48 6.93 8.70 -7.65
N ARG A 49 7.97 8.09 -7.08
CA ARG A 49 8.23 8.02 -5.62
C ARG A 49 7.00 7.62 -4.80
N ARG A 50 6.28 6.64 -5.34
CA ARG A 50 5.05 6.08 -4.77
C ARG A 50 5.15 4.58 -4.63
N VAL A 51 4.41 4.06 -3.67
CA VAL A 51 4.19 2.64 -3.44
C VAL A 51 2.69 2.36 -3.50
N MET A 52 2.36 1.24 -4.13
CA MET A 52 1.05 0.61 -3.98
C MET A 52 1.22 -0.59 -3.04
N ILE A 53 0.40 -0.66 -2.01
CA ILE A 53 0.41 -1.74 -1.03
C ILE A 53 -0.82 -2.60 -1.24
N LYS A 54 -0.64 -3.90 -1.47
CA LYS A 54 -1.74 -4.87 -1.44
C LYS A 54 -1.70 -5.64 -0.14
N VAL A 55 -2.81 -5.58 0.60
CA VAL A 55 -2.97 -6.34 1.83
C VAL A 55 -3.57 -7.69 1.52
N LEU A 56 -2.82 -8.76 1.77
CA LEU A 56 -3.22 -10.14 1.49
C LEU A 56 -3.25 -10.95 2.77
N GLY A 57 -4.30 -11.75 2.96
CA GLY A 57 -4.39 -12.70 4.07
C GLY A 57 -3.75 -14.04 3.67
N GLN A 58 -2.97 -14.63 4.57
CA GLN A 58 -2.29 -15.91 4.35
C GLN A 58 -3.27 -17.03 3.96
N ARG A 59 -4.45 -17.09 4.58
CA ARG A 59 -5.50 -18.07 4.27
C ARG A 59 -6.41 -17.64 3.11
N SER A 60 -6.46 -16.34 2.85
CA SER A 60 -7.36 -15.73 1.87
C SER A 60 -6.83 -15.77 0.43
N GLY A 61 -5.60 -16.22 0.21
CA GLY A 61 -4.99 -16.36 -1.11
C GLY A 61 -4.65 -15.01 -1.74
N ASP A 62 -5.01 -14.84 -3.02
CA ASP A 62 -4.72 -13.65 -3.83
C ASP A 62 -5.76 -12.53 -3.69
N LYS A 63 -6.79 -12.74 -2.86
CA LYS A 63 -7.79 -11.72 -2.57
C LYS A 63 -7.17 -10.53 -1.83
N ALA A 64 -7.19 -9.36 -2.46
CA ALA A 64 -6.84 -8.10 -1.83
C ALA A 64 -7.90 -7.70 -0.78
N TRP A 65 -7.44 -7.46 0.44
CA TRP A 65 -8.24 -6.95 1.55
C TRP A 65 -8.29 -5.42 1.55
N ALA A 66 -7.17 -4.80 1.18
CA ALA A 66 -7.06 -3.42 0.83
C ALA A 66 -6.01 -3.26 -0.27
N THR A 67 -6.21 -2.29 -1.16
CA THR A 67 -5.15 -1.75 -2.01
C THR A 67 -4.96 -0.28 -1.65
N ILE A 68 -3.77 0.07 -1.17
CA ILE A 68 -3.45 1.39 -0.64
C ILE A 68 -2.42 2.04 -1.56
N SER A 69 -2.61 3.30 -1.91
CA SER A 69 -1.64 4.13 -2.61
C SER A 69 -1.00 5.11 -1.62
N TYR A 70 0.33 5.23 -1.64
CA TYR A 70 1.06 6.17 -0.78
C TYR A 70 2.27 6.75 -1.50
N GLY A 71 2.44 8.06 -1.41
CA GLY A 71 3.62 8.79 -1.84
C GLY A 71 4.37 9.41 -0.66
N TRP A 72 5.69 9.24 -0.61
CA TRP A 72 6.51 9.67 0.54
C TRP A 72 7.19 11.04 0.39
N GLU A 73 7.03 11.68 -0.77
CA GLU A 73 7.55 13.03 -1.03
C GLU A 73 6.60 14.15 -0.62
N THR A 74 7.10 15.39 -0.70
CA THR A 74 6.32 16.58 -0.37
C THR A 74 5.32 16.96 -1.46
N PRO A 75 4.28 17.75 -1.13
CA PRO A 75 3.36 18.29 -2.13
C PRO A 75 4.07 19.06 -3.26
N GLU A 76 5.15 19.77 -2.97
CA GLU A 76 5.92 20.53 -3.98
C GLU A 76 6.54 19.60 -5.02
N PHE A 77 7.06 18.44 -4.61
CA PHE A 77 7.56 17.42 -5.52
C PHE A 77 6.45 16.94 -6.45
N TYR A 78 5.29 16.58 -5.89
CA TYR A 78 4.18 16.03 -6.66
C TYR A 78 3.50 17.04 -7.57
N ARG A 79 3.45 18.33 -7.21
CA ARG A 79 2.99 19.38 -8.13
C ARG A 79 3.89 19.46 -9.38
N GLY A 80 5.20 19.27 -9.21
CA GLY A 80 6.14 19.21 -10.32
C GLY A 80 6.03 17.92 -11.14
N TRP A 81 5.77 16.79 -10.49
CA TRP A 81 5.70 15.47 -11.13
C TRP A 81 4.37 15.18 -11.85
N ALA A 82 3.23 15.43 -11.20
CA ALA A 82 1.90 15.03 -11.69
C ALA A 82 1.35 15.96 -12.81
N GLY A 83 1.94 17.14 -12.98
CA GLY A 83 1.31 18.23 -13.74
C GLY A 83 0.14 18.85 -12.99
N THR A 84 -0.39 19.97 -13.49
CA THR A 84 -1.25 20.88 -12.72
C THR A 84 -2.69 20.43 -12.45
N ASP A 85 -3.17 19.31 -13.02
CA ASP A 85 -4.62 19.12 -13.17
C ASP A 85 -5.21 17.75 -12.78
N LEU A 86 -4.44 16.80 -12.24
CA LEU A 86 -4.91 15.42 -12.17
C LEU A 86 -5.13 14.81 -10.78
N MET A 87 -4.85 15.52 -9.69
CA MET A 87 -5.07 14.98 -8.33
C MET A 87 -4.99 16.07 -7.27
N ASP A 88 -5.72 15.90 -6.17
CA ASP A 88 -5.38 16.58 -4.92
C ASP A 88 -3.98 16.09 -4.52
N VAL A 89 -3.00 16.99 -4.51
CA VAL A 89 -1.60 16.63 -4.32
C VAL A 89 -1.36 16.20 -2.88
N GLU A 90 -2.13 16.77 -1.96
CA GLU A 90 -2.10 16.44 -0.55
C GLU A 90 -2.57 14.99 -0.33
N ASP A 91 -3.50 14.48 -1.14
CA ASP A 91 -3.89 13.07 -1.15
C ASP A 91 -2.76 12.12 -1.57
N LEU A 92 -1.82 12.59 -2.38
CA LEU A 92 -0.66 11.78 -2.79
C LEU A 92 0.35 11.59 -1.67
N CYS A 93 0.41 12.55 -0.76
CA CYS A 93 1.38 12.58 0.34
C CYS A 93 0.89 11.77 1.55
N ARG A 94 -0.29 11.16 1.47
CA ARG A 94 -0.88 10.34 2.53
C ARG A 94 -1.33 8.99 1.99
N PRO A 95 -1.44 7.97 2.85
CA PRO A 95 -2.09 6.72 2.46
C PRO A 95 -3.54 6.97 2.07
N THR A 96 -3.96 6.39 0.95
CA THR A 96 -5.35 6.42 0.48
C THR A 96 -5.75 5.07 -0.09
N LEU A 97 -7.03 4.71 -0.02
CA LEU A 97 -7.52 3.54 -0.75
C LEU A 97 -7.45 3.81 -2.26
N ASP A 98 -6.82 2.91 -2.98
CA ASP A 98 -6.71 2.98 -4.43
C ASP A 98 -8.07 2.69 -5.07
N LEU A 99 -8.69 3.72 -5.65
CA LEU A 99 -10.03 3.66 -6.24
C LEU A 99 -10.10 2.80 -7.52
N LEU A 100 -8.95 2.48 -8.12
CA LEU A 100 -8.89 1.67 -9.34
C LEU A 100 -8.77 0.17 -9.04
N ASN A 101 -8.57 -0.19 -7.77
CA ASN A 101 -8.39 -1.58 -7.36
C ASN A 101 -9.52 -2.06 -6.45
N PRO A 102 -9.84 -3.37 -6.46
CA PRO A 102 -10.83 -3.93 -5.56
C PRO A 102 -10.47 -3.72 -4.09
N GLN A 103 -11.50 -3.45 -3.29
CA GLN A 103 -11.42 -3.27 -1.84
C GLN A 103 -12.35 -4.27 -1.16
N SER A 104 -11.95 -4.78 0.01
CA SER A 104 -12.87 -5.54 0.86
C SER A 104 -13.73 -4.60 1.72
N PRO A 105 -14.83 -5.09 2.33
CA PRO A 105 -15.59 -4.31 3.32
C PRO A 105 -14.75 -3.83 4.53
N HIS A 106 -13.57 -4.41 4.76
CA HIS A 106 -12.68 -4.06 5.86
C HIS A 106 -11.46 -3.24 5.40
N ALA A 107 -11.46 -2.70 4.18
CA ALA A 107 -10.30 -1.98 3.64
C ALA A 107 -9.86 -0.80 4.50
N GLU A 108 -10.81 -0.05 5.06
CA GLU A 108 -10.55 1.08 5.96
C GLU A 108 -9.78 0.68 7.23
N PHE A 109 -10.02 -0.52 7.77
CA PHE A 109 -9.24 -1.01 8.91
C PHE A 109 -7.75 -1.13 8.57
N PHE A 110 -7.45 -1.69 7.39
CA PHE A 110 -6.06 -1.87 6.96
C PHE A 110 -5.41 -0.57 6.53
N LEU A 111 -6.17 0.39 5.99
CA LEU A 111 -5.68 1.75 5.75
C LEU A 111 -5.24 2.41 7.05
N SER A 112 -6.11 2.44 8.06
CA SER A 112 -5.78 3.02 9.38
C SER A 112 -4.57 2.34 10.02
N LEU A 113 -4.46 1.01 9.91
CA LEU A 113 -3.29 0.30 10.42
C LEU A 113 -2.01 0.67 9.67
N PHE A 114 -2.08 0.85 8.34
CA PHE A 114 -0.93 1.30 7.56
C PHE A 114 -0.50 2.72 7.94
N GLU A 115 -1.45 3.62 8.20
CA GLU A 115 -1.16 4.97 8.70
C GLU A 115 -0.43 4.94 10.05
N GLU A 116 -0.82 4.06 10.96
CA GLU A 116 -0.12 3.87 12.24
C GLU A 116 1.32 3.37 12.05
N ILE A 117 1.51 2.41 11.13
CA ILE A 117 2.82 1.83 10.81
C ILE A 117 3.78 2.91 10.31
N ILE A 118 3.37 3.74 9.35
CA ILE A 118 4.26 4.78 8.79
C ILE A 118 4.51 5.94 9.76
N GLN A 119 3.65 6.12 10.77
CA GLN A 119 3.86 7.08 11.86
C GLN A 119 4.73 6.51 12.99
N GLY A 120 5.16 5.25 12.90
CA GLY A 120 5.99 4.58 13.91
C GLY A 120 5.25 4.31 15.23
N LYS A 121 3.92 4.17 15.19
CA LYS A 121 3.07 3.99 16.37
C LYS A 121 2.80 2.52 16.71
N THR A 122 3.35 1.57 15.95
CA THR A 122 3.09 0.13 16.05
C THR A 122 4.36 -0.69 15.94
#